data_AF-A0AAJ2C6P9-F1
#
_entry.id   AF-A0AAJ2C6P9-F1
#
_cell.length_a   1.000
_cell.length_b   1.000
_cell.length_c   1.000
_cell.angle_alpha   90.00
_cell.angle_beta   90.00
_cell.angle_gamma   90.00
#
_symmetry.space_group_name_H-M   'P 1'
#
loop_
_entity.id
_entity.type
_entity.pdbx_description
1 polymer ?
#
loop_
_entity_poly.entity_id
_entity_poly.type
_entity_poly.pdbx_seq_one_letter_code
_entity_poly.pdbx_strand_id
1 'polypeptide(L)'
;MKKILKNIYYTFEVGSYGLKILFDLNITLLLFDSVSFVYINKNEFDKFKNWKRLDYGKLLNGNIDITEIKEDELTSYFVKFSNDDILYIYQRIDGLEEFSQDFKIISKNMTDYNEVCKYMSEDWVEKVPLT
;
A
#
# COMPACT_ATOMS: atom_id res chain seq x y z
N MET A 1 -4.04 -20.67 9.31
CA MET A 1 -3.57 -19.67 10.31
C MET A 1 -3.91 -18.29 9.76
N LYS A 2 -4.61 -17.44 10.51
CA LYS A 2 -5.09 -16.14 10.01
C LYS A 2 -3.94 -15.14 9.93
N LYS A 3 -3.77 -14.45 8.79
CA LYS A 3 -2.70 -13.46 8.56
C LYS A 3 -3.12 -12.09 9.13
N ILE A 4 -3.13 -11.99 10.45
CA ILE A 4 -3.49 -10.76 11.17
C ILE A 4 -2.40 -9.71 10.98
N LEU A 5 -2.82 -8.52 10.53
CA LEU A 5 -1.94 -7.38 10.37
C LEU A 5 -1.60 -6.78 11.74
N LYS A 6 -0.32 -6.80 12.11
CA LYS A 6 0.19 -6.30 13.39
C LYS A 6 0.71 -4.88 13.30
N ASN A 7 1.52 -4.61 12.29
CA ASN A 7 2.15 -3.33 12.07
C ASN A 7 2.25 -3.05 10.57
N ILE A 8 2.28 -1.77 10.22
CA ILE A 8 2.65 -1.29 8.90
C ILE A 8 3.88 -0.39 9.09
N TYR A 9 4.91 -0.61 8.29
CA TYR A 9 6.10 0.23 8.26
C TYR A 9 6.29 0.78 6.85
N TYR A 10 6.95 1.92 6.74
CA TYR A 10 7.34 2.47 5.45
C TYR A 10 8.74 3.08 5.49
N THR A 11 9.37 3.17 4.34
CA THR A 11 10.60 3.93 4.14
C THR A 11 10.63 4.51 2.73
N PHE A 12 11.45 5.54 2.54
CA PHE A 12 11.67 6.19 1.26
C PHE A 12 13.16 6.11 0.94
N GLU A 13 13.50 5.42 -0.14
CA GLU A 13 14.85 5.44 -0.71
C GLU A 13 14.98 6.59 -1.71
N VAL A 14 16.22 7.06 -1.93
CA VAL A 14 16.50 8.16 -2.86
C VAL A 14 16.29 7.69 -4.29
N GLY A 15 15.41 8.38 -5.03
CA GLY A 15 15.10 8.11 -6.44
C GLY A 15 13.60 8.15 -6.76
N SER A 16 13.24 8.14 -8.04
CA SER A 16 11.86 7.93 -8.48
C SER A 16 11.43 6.51 -8.10
N TYR A 17 10.25 6.35 -7.49
CA TYR A 17 9.74 5.06 -6.98
C TYR A 17 10.58 4.47 -5.83
N GLY A 18 10.92 5.29 -4.83
CA GLY A 18 11.64 4.84 -3.64
C GLY A 18 10.77 4.35 -2.48
N LEU A 19 9.43 4.38 -2.61
CA LEU A 19 8.52 4.05 -1.52
C LEU A 19 8.46 2.54 -1.29
N LYS A 20 8.82 2.11 -0.09
CA LYS A 20 8.63 0.72 0.34
C LYS A 20 7.68 0.67 1.52
N ILE A 21 6.74 -0.28 1.52
CA ILE A 21 5.79 -0.49 2.62
C ILE A 21 5.86 -1.94 3.06
N LEU A 22 5.97 -2.18 4.36
CA LEU A 22 6.08 -3.51 4.94
C LEU A 22 4.89 -3.76 5.87
N PHE A 23 4.13 -4.81 5.57
CA PHE A 23 3.01 -5.28 6.38
C PHE A 23 3.48 -6.48 7.22
N ASP A 24 3.48 -6.33 8.54
CA ASP A 24 3.82 -7.41 9.47
C ASP A 24 2.59 -8.30 9.70
N LEU A 25 2.56 -9.46 9.06
CA LEU A 25 1.50 -10.46 9.17
C LEU A 25 1.87 -11.60 10.15
N ASN A 26 2.59 -11.24 11.22
CA ASN A 26 3.08 -12.11 12.30
C ASN A 26 4.32 -12.95 11.93
N ILE A 27 4.14 -14.03 11.15
CA ILE A 27 5.24 -14.96 10.77
C ILE A 27 5.80 -14.61 9.39
N THR A 28 4.96 -14.04 8.53
CA THR A 28 5.32 -13.62 7.19
C THR A 28 5.21 -12.11 7.12
N LEU A 29 6.08 -11.50 6.33
CA LEU A 29 6.00 -10.09 5.97
C LEU A 29 5.47 -10.01 4.53
N LEU A 30 4.68 -9.00 4.24
CA LEU A 30 4.34 -8.63 2.87
C LEU A 30 5.01 -7.29 2.59
N LEU A 31 5.92 -7.27 1.63
CA LEU A 31 6.65 -6.08 1.20
C LEU A 31 6.04 -5.56 -0.09
N PHE A 32 5.68 -4.29 -0.10
CA PHE A 32 5.56 -3.49 -1.31
C PHE A 32 6.94 -2.90 -1.64
N ASP A 33 7.51 -3.27 -2.77
CA ASP A 33 8.87 -2.90 -3.20
C ASP A 33 8.89 -1.78 -4.25
N SER A 34 7.92 -0.87 -4.15
CA SER A 34 7.69 0.27 -5.05
C SER A 34 6.98 -0.08 -6.36
N VAL A 35 7.01 -1.34 -6.79
CA VAL A 35 6.34 -1.79 -8.03
C VAL A 35 5.52 -3.06 -7.86
N SER A 36 5.71 -3.82 -6.78
CA SER A 36 5.04 -5.10 -6.61
C SER A 36 4.91 -5.49 -5.14
N PHE A 37 4.13 -6.54 -4.90
CA PHE A 37 3.96 -7.14 -3.58
C PHE A 37 4.66 -8.50 -3.51
N VAL A 38 5.56 -8.67 -2.54
CA VAL A 38 6.33 -9.90 -2.34
C VAL A 38 6.22 -10.37 -0.90
N TYR A 39 6.00 -11.67 -0.69
CA TYR A 39 6.06 -12.28 0.63
C TYR A 39 7.50 -12.57 1.04
N ILE A 40 7.86 -12.20 2.26
CA ILE A 40 9.19 -12.39 2.83
C ILE A 40 9.06 -13.13 4.15
N ASN A 41 9.98 -14.06 4.41
CA ASN A 41 10.11 -14.69 5.72
C ASN A 41 10.65 -13.69 6.74
N LYS A 42 9.95 -13.50 7.86
CA LYS A 42 10.36 -12.53 8.88
C LYS A 42 11.76 -12.79 9.43
N ASN A 43 12.18 -14.06 9.50
CA ASN A 43 13.51 -14.43 9.98
C ASN A 43 14.64 -14.05 9.02
N GLU A 44 14.33 -13.82 7.75
CA GLU A 44 15.28 -13.41 6.71
C GLU A 44 15.31 -11.88 6.54
N PHE A 45 14.42 -11.15 7.24
CA PHE A 45 14.30 -9.70 7.14
C PHE A 45 15.17 -8.99 8.19
N ASP A 46 16.44 -8.79 7.82
CA ASP A 46 17.48 -8.22 8.72
C ASP A 46 17.51 -6.67 8.72
N LYS A 47 16.61 -6.02 7.96
CA LYS A 47 16.76 -4.60 7.52
C LYS A 47 15.73 -3.62 8.10
N PHE A 48 15.45 -3.64 9.40
CA PHE A 48 14.60 -2.59 10.02
C PHE A 48 15.28 -1.20 10.17
N LYS A 49 16.53 -1.04 9.76
CA LYS A 49 17.19 0.28 9.76
C LYS A 49 16.40 1.24 8.86
N ASN A 50 16.02 2.39 9.38
CA ASN A 50 15.33 3.49 8.68
C ASN A 50 13.86 3.25 8.31
N TRP A 51 13.20 2.26 8.90
CA TRP A 51 11.75 2.10 8.75
C TRP A 51 10.99 2.95 9.77
N LYS A 52 9.97 3.66 9.31
CA LYS A 52 9.02 4.38 10.16
C LYS A 52 7.78 3.52 10.34
N ARG A 53 7.33 3.35 11.58
CA ARG A 53 6.03 2.71 11.85
C ARG A 53 4.93 3.69 11.43
N LEU A 54 4.00 3.23 10.60
CA LEU A 54 2.81 4.00 10.26
C LEU A 54 1.89 4.06 11.48
N ASP A 55 1.47 5.26 11.86
CA ASP A 55 0.50 5.42 12.95
C ASP A 55 -0.91 5.17 12.44
N TYR A 56 -1.42 3.96 12.72
CA TYR A 56 -2.76 3.55 12.37
C TYR A 56 -3.42 2.91 13.59
N GLY A 57 -4.06 3.73 14.42
CA GLY A 57 -4.58 3.34 15.73
C GLY A 57 -5.56 2.16 15.73
N LYS A 58 -6.22 1.88 14.60
CA LYS A 58 -7.12 0.72 14.47
C LYS A 58 -6.39 -0.64 14.52
N LEU A 59 -5.07 -0.67 14.30
CA LEU A 59 -4.25 -1.89 14.44
C LEU A 59 -4.10 -2.35 15.90
N LEU A 60 -4.24 -1.44 16.87
CA LEU A 60 -4.06 -1.74 18.30
C LEU A 60 -5.05 -2.80 18.82
N ASN A 61 -6.21 -2.91 18.17
CA ASN A 61 -7.25 -3.87 18.56
C ASN A 61 -7.03 -5.27 17.96
N GLY A 62 -5.98 -5.47 17.15
CA GLY A 62 -5.50 -6.78 16.72
C GLY A 62 -6.41 -7.59 15.80
N ASN A 63 -7.47 -6.99 15.24
CA ASN A 63 -8.51 -7.68 14.46
C ASN A 63 -8.58 -7.24 12.99
N ILE A 64 -7.51 -6.62 12.49
CA ILE A 64 -7.43 -6.18 11.09
C ILE A 64 -6.64 -7.21 10.28
N ASP A 65 -7.21 -7.60 9.15
CA ASP A 65 -6.56 -8.44 8.14
C ASP A 65 -6.52 -7.66 6.82
N ILE A 66 -5.61 -8.05 5.91
CA ILE A 66 -5.66 -7.61 4.52
C ILE A 66 -6.63 -8.54 3.78
N THR A 67 -7.65 -7.98 3.14
CA THR A 67 -8.68 -8.74 2.42
C THR A 67 -8.47 -8.74 0.92
N GLU A 68 -7.86 -7.69 0.38
CA GLU A 68 -7.68 -7.51 -1.06
C GLU A 68 -6.47 -6.62 -1.35
N ILE A 69 -5.77 -6.92 -2.44
CA ILE A 69 -4.72 -6.08 -3.02
C ILE A 69 -5.05 -5.94 -4.49
N LYS A 70 -5.13 -4.70 -4.98
CA LYS A 70 -5.36 -4.39 -6.39
C LYS A 70 -4.32 -3.40 -6.89
N GLU A 71 -3.94 -3.55 -8.14
CA GLU A 71 -3.09 -2.63 -8.90
C GLU A 71 -3.95 -1.98 -10.00
N ASP A 72 -3.70 -0.70 -10.25
CA ASP A 72 -4.24 0.04 -11.38
C ASP A 72 -3.12 0.27 -12.40
N GLU A 73 -3.43 0.13 -13.71
CA GLU A 73 -2.45 0.16 -14.81
C GLU A 73 -1.65 1.48 -14.88
N LEU A 74 -2.16 2.54 -14.25
CA LEU A 74 -1.61 3.89 -14.28
C LEU A 74 -0.69 4.22 -13.10
N THR A 75 -0.23 3.24 -12.30
CA THR A 75 0.81 3.32 -11.20
C THR A 75 0.30 3.37 -9.76
N SER A 76 -0.98 3.06 -9.53
CA SER A 76 -1.57 3.06 -8.19
C SER A 76 -1.77 1.66 -7.64
N TYR A 77 -1.68 1.53 -6.32
CA TYR A 77 -1.95 0.28 -5.60
C TYR A 77 -2.93 0.51 -4.45
N PHE A 78 -3.80 -0.47 -4.23
CA PHE A 78 -4.83 -0.43 -3.20
C PHE A 78 -4.69 -1.68 -2.32
N VAL A 79 -4.57 -1.47 -1.02
CA VAL A 79 -4.60 -2.55 -0.03
C VAL A 79 -5.83 -2.36 0.85
N LYS A 80 -6.83 -3.22 0.67
CA LYS A 80 -8.07 -3.17 1.45
C LYS A 80 -7.93 -3.98 2.73
N PHE A 81 -8.36 -3.36 3.82
CA PHE A 81 -8.39 -3.98 5.13
C PHE A 81 -9.78 -4.53 5.46
N SER A 82 -9.86 -5.46 6.41
CA SER A 82 -11.11 -6.11 6.84
C SER A 82 -12.12 -5.16 7.50
N ASN A 83 -11.70 -3.95 7.89
CA ASN A 83 -12.57 -2.89 8.38
C ASN A 83 -13.00 -1.90 7.27
N ASP A 84 -12.75 -2.27 6.01
CA ASP A 84 -12.99 -1.49 4.79
C ASP A 84 -12.16 -0.22 4.63
N ASP A 85 -11.19 0.04 5.51
CA ASP A 85 -10.20 1.08 5.22
C ASP A 85 -9.29 0.63 4.06
N ILE A 86 -8.79 1.59 3.30
CA ILE A 86 -7.94 1.34 2.13
C ILE A 86 -6.62 2.07 2.35
N LEU A 87 -5.50 1.35 2.27
CA LEU A 87 -4.20 1.98 2.06
C LEU A 87 -4.04 2.18 0.55
N TYR A 88 -4.10 3.44 0.14
CA TYR A 88 -3.96 3.89 -1.24
C TYR A 88 -2.53 4.37 -1.46
N ILE A 89 -1.83 3.75 -2.41
CA ILE A 89 -0.48 4.12 -2.85
C ILE A 89 -0.62 4.73 -4.24
N TYR A 90 -0.08 5.93 -4.42
CA TYR A 90 -0.29 6.71 -5.64
C TYR A 90 0.95 7.51 -6.00
N GLN A 91 1.00 7.96 -7.26
CA GLN A 91 1.99 8.93 -7.69
C GLN A 91 1.53 10.36 -7.43
N ARG A 92 2.45 11.17 -6.93
CA ARG A 92 2.31 12.62 -6.90
C ARG A 92 3.37 13.24 -7.81
N ILE A 93 2.95 14.27 -8.54
CA ILE A 93 3.84 15.17 -9.26
C ILE A 93 4.00 16.39 -8.36
N ASP A 94 5.24 16.76 -8.04
CA ASP A 94 5.47 17.98 -7.26
C ASP A 94 5.46 19.24 -8.16
N GLY A 95 5.58 20.42 -7.54
CA GLY A 95 5.58 21.70 -8.25
C GLY A 95 6.78 21.92 -9.18
N LEU A 96 7.72 20.97 -9.24
CA LEU A 96 8.89 20.96 -10.12
C LEU A 96 8.79 19.86 -11.20
N GLU A 97 7.62 19.26 -11.35
CA GLU A 97 7.35 18.14 -12.28
C GLU A 97 8.12 16.84 -11.93
N GLU A 98 8.62 16.70 -10.70
CA GLU A 98 9.24 15.46 -10.26
C GLU A 98 8.19 14.45 -9.77
N PHE A 99 8.26 13.22 -10.28
CA PHE A 99 7.40 12.11 -9.86
C PHE A 99 7.93 11.48 -8.58
N SER A 100 7.05 11.36 -7.58
CA SER A 100 7.31 10.57 -6.37
C SER A 100 6.10 9.72 -6.01
N GLN A 101 6.34 8.58 -5.36
CA GLN A 101 5.27 7.79 -4.79
C GLN A 101 4.95 8.28 -3.38
N ASP A 102 3.68 8.24 -3.04
CA ASP A 102 3.16 8.55 -1.72
C ASP A 102 2.04 7.57 -1.36
N PHE A 103 1.55 7.63 -0.12
CA PHE A 103 0.46 6.78 0.30
C PHE A 103 -0.41 7.45 1.37
N LYS A 104 -1.66 7.00 1.46
CA LYS A 104 -2.61 7.47 2.46
C LYS A 104 -3.55 6.34 2.88
N ILE A 105 -3.91 6.30 4.16
CA ILE A 105 -5.02 5.46 4.63
C ILE A 105 -6.32 6.25 4.50
N ILE A 106 -7.29 5.67 3.82
CA ILE A 106 -8.59 6.27 3.54
C ILE A 106 -9.65 5.46 4.27
N SER A 107 -10.36 6.12 5.18
CA SER A 107 -11.49 5.55 5.92
C SER A 107 -12.83 6.00 5.32
N LYS A 108 -13.89 5.21 5.52
CA LYS A 108 -15.25 5.49 5.03
C LYS A 108 -15.81 6.90 5.32
N ASN A 109 -15.35 7.52 6.40
CA ASN A 109 -15.78 8.85 6.83
C ASN A 109 -14.96 10.00 6.20
N MET A 110 -13.95 9.69 5.39
CA MET A 110 -13.14 10.68 4.68
C MET A 110 -13.79 11.03 3.34
N THR A 111 -13.62 12.28 2.91
CA THR A 111 -14.27 12.83 1.71
C THR A 111 -13.85 12.15 0.42
N ASP A 112 -12.62 11.65 0.38
CA ASP A 112 -11.97 10.99 -0.75
C ASP A 112 -12.26 9.47 -0.83
N TYR A 113 -12.96 8.88 0.14
CA TYR A 113 -13.20 7.43 0.18
C TYR A 113 -13.94 6.91 -1.05
N ASN A 114 -15.03 7.57 -1.44
CA ASN A 114 -15.84 7.13 -2.58
C ASN A 114 -15.09 7.26 -3.91
N GLU A 115 -14.20 8.24 -4.03
CA GLU A 115 -13.35 8.42 -5.20
C GLU A 115 -12.31 7.30 -5.30
N VAL A 116 -11.61 7.02 -4.20
CA VAL A 116 -10.64 5.90 -4.12
C VAL A 116 -11.31 4.55 -4.37
N CYS A 117 -12.52 4.33 -3.87
CA CYS A 117 -13.28 3.11 -4.18
C CYS A 117 -13.62 2.98 -5.66
N LYS A 118 -13.91 4.10 -6.36
CA LYS A 118 -14.16 4.07 -7.81
C LYS A 118 -12.89 3.65 -8.56
N TYR A 119 -11.76 4.28 -8.27
CA TYR A 119 -10.47 3.91 -8.86
C TYR A 119 -10.13 2.43 -8.61
N MET A 120 -10.31 1.97 -7.37
CA MET A 120 -10.11 0.56 -7.04
C MET A 120 -11.12 -0.36 -7.78
N SER A 121 -12.31 0.09 -8.12
CA SER A 121 -13.32 -0.75 -8.80
C SER A 121 -13.16 -0.80 -10.32
N GLU A 122 -12.36 0.08 -10.91
CA GLU A 122 -12.22 0.15 -12.36
C GLU A 122 -11.44 -1.06 -12.88
N ASP A 123 -11.99 -1.73 -13.88
CA ASP A 123 -11.31 -2.76 -14.68
C ASP A 123 -10.74 -2.06 -15.91
N TRP A 124 -9.67 -1.27 -15.74
CA TRP A 124 -9.07 -0.60 -16.89
C TRP A 124 -8.38 -1.65 -17.78
N VAL A 125 -8.92 -1.80 -18.98
CA VAL A 125 -8.27 -2.43 -20.12
C VAL A 125 -8.12 -1.32 -21.15
N GLU A 126 -7.00 -0.61 -21.16
CA GLU A 126 -6.60 0.12 -22.36
C GLU A 126 -5.41 -0.58 -23.02
N LYS A 127 -5.70 -1.74 -23.61
CA LYS A 127 -4.99 -2.14 -24.83
C LYS A 127 -5.39 -1.17 -25.93
N VAL A 128 -4.61 -0.11 -26.09
CA VAL A 128 -4.62 0.69 -27.32
C VAL A 128 -4.41 -0.28 -28.49
N PRO A 129 -5.35 -0.41 -29.44
CA PRO A 129 -5.05 -1.08 -30.69
C PRO A 129 -3.94 -0.29 -31.36
N LEU A 130 -2.84 -0.96 -31.71
CA LEU A 130 -1.89 -0.40 -32.67
C LEU A 130 -2.64 -0.28 -34.00
N THR A 131 -3.19 0.90 -34.28
CA THR A 131 -3.56 1.35 -35.62
C THR A 131 -2.58 2.39 -36.09
#